data_AF-A0A7C3PA24-F1
#
_entry.id   AF-A0A7C3PA24-F1
#
_cell.length_a   1.000
_cell.length_b   1.000
_cell.length_c   1.000
_cell.angle_alpha   90.00
_cell.angle_beta   90.00
_cell.angle_gamma   90.00
#
_symmetry.space_group_name_H-M   'P 1'
#
loop_
_entity.id
_entity.type
_entity.pdbx_description
1 polymer ?
#
loop_
_entity_poly.entity_id
_entity_poly.type
_entity_poly.pdbx_seq_one_letter_code
_entity_poly.pdbx_strand_id
1 'polypeptide(L)'
;MQGIRGTGASLAAVIVCLAGAARGQVIINEVFENPPGSGTDDVWEYIELYGRPGMSLTGYAVGALKGGMDSNGDNIPNVGEDGTPEIDEAFSLDGYSIGADGFFVLYNANAFGFSSISQYLTPNPAFNPGLPDGPSNKRFLDGASFDVTHIPSTDTPGNLNHDGSSTFALVRKRKHHSINAQGQSVYAPGYAFRKDVKHDVNFDGKTDFGTETNIPQIPGPAAQVEHYQMVDDLAWSNEGGKEYVRSSQQEISDTSGFNPDAVSRLRYFCENPGLGHRTRDLPGGGFEILPTRIADESFIYGELRTSENTPGGNPVFPQSLLYCNFPDSEGWLQVKAPTDQNATPYDGSCDPEPDDAPNPACQPVPGGQFRFTDLNVAGFGLTPGSFNDHPTNPAIVQFRFVTADFNFDGAVDQTDLSLITARAGATLDDTQPAVYDNGTPDNPNDDVNYLQYVWQGCGFQQTLMMMEMDMTDGPGGTNASFITQADIDAVAALVPPEPCPGDLDGNGSIDSTDLNLVLSTFGCTGGSCAGDADGDGDTDSVDLNIILSVFGSACP
;
A
#
# COMPACT_ATOMS: atom_id res chain seq x y z
N MET A 1 11.86 8.37 68.94
CA MET A 1 11.19 7.51 67.94
C MET A 1 10.92 8.37 66.73
N GLN A 2 11.45 7.94 65.57
CA GLN A 2 11.04 8.22 64.18
C GLN A 2 10.60 9.66 63.84
N GLY A 3 11.26 10.43 62.98
CA GLY A 3 11.93 10.09 61.72
C GLY A 3 10.99 10.35 60.54
N ILE A 4 11.41 11.23 59.61
CA ILE A 4 11.34 11.12 58.14
C ILE A 4 11.34 12.53 57.49
N ARG A 5 12.37 12.75 56.66
CA ARG A 5 12.48 13.78 55.62
C ARG A 5 11.79 13.26 54.34
N GLY A 6 11.27 14.15 53.51
CA GLY A 6 11.03 13.93 52.06
C GLY A 6 10.79 15.30 51.40
N THR A 7 11.73 15.89 50.67
CA THR A 7 12.15 15.65 49.26
C THR A 7 11.11 16.08 48.21
N GLY A 8 11.53 17.04 47.36
CA GLY A 8 11.24 17.05 45.93
C GLY A 8 9.82 17.43 45.51
N ALA A 9 9.56 18.73 45.33
CA ALA A 9 8.51 19.16 44.41
C ALA A 9 9.12 19.12 43.01
N SER A 10 8.89 18.02 42.32
CA SER A 10 9.26 17.78 40.93
C SER A 10 8.64 18.84 40.03
N LEU A 11 9.43 19.32 39.08
CA LEU A 11 8.99 20.09 37.92
C LEU A 11 7.83 19.32 37.26
N ALA A 12 6.64 19.90 37.26
CA ALA A 12 5.52 19.36 36.52
C ALA A 12 5.83 19.54 35.03
N ALA A 13 6.24 18.46 34.36
CA ALA A 13 6.21 18.38 32.91
C ALA A 13 4.77 18.68 32.47
N VAL A 14 4.61 19.75 31.72
CA VAL A 14 3.36 20.08 31.05
C VAL A 14 3.18 19.03 29.96
N ILE A 15 2.47 17.95 30.28
CA ILE A 15 1.87 17.10 29.26
C ILE A 15 0.72 17.93 28.68
N VAL A 16 1.04 18.69 27.62
CA VAL A 16 0.01 19.20 26.73
C VAL A 16 -0.69 17.96 26.16
N CYS A 17 -2.02 17.93 26.28
CA CYS A 17 -2.84 16.95 25.60
C CYS A 17 -2.61 17.06 24.09
N LEU A 18 -1.78 16.17 23.52
CA LEU A 18 -1.80 15.82 22.09
C LEU A 18 -3.10 15.02 21.83
N ALA A 19 -4.23 15.73 21.87
CA ALA A 19 -5.51 15.17 21.50
C ALA A 19 -5.63 15.23 19.97
N GLY A 20 -5.31 14.12 19.31
CA GLY A 20 -5.54 13.91 17.88
C GLY A 20 -4.26 13.74 17.06
N ALA A 21 -3.46 12.72 17.38
CA ALA A 21 -2.31 12.36 16.56
C ALA A 21 -2.80 12.01 15.13
N ALA A 22 -2.34 12.78 14.16
CA ALA A 22 -2.82 12.80 12.79
C ALA A 22 -2.56 11.50 12.03
N ARG A 23 -3.42 11.22 11.04
CA ARG A 23 -3.25 10.15 10.05
C ARG A 23 -3.78 10.67 8.72
N GLY A 24 -2.96 11.04 7.76
CA GLY A 24 -3.50 11.53 6.49
C GLY A 24 -4.00 10.42 5.57
N GLN A 25 -3.61 9.18 5.80
CA GLN A 25 -3.50 8.17 4.74
C GLN A 25 -4.82 7.54 4.31
N VAL A 26 -4.82 7.07 3.06
CA VAL A 26 -5.81 6.14 2.51
C VAL A 26 -5.17 5.28 1.44
N ILE A 27 -5.31 3.97 1.57
CA ILE A 27 -4.73 2.98 0.65
C ILE A 27 -5.74 1.88 0.33
N ILE A 28 -5.48 1.10 -0.70
CA ILE A 28 -6.18 -0.16 -0.99
C ILE A 28 -5.64 -1.23 -0.04
N ASN A 29 -6.50 -1.73 0.85
CA ASN A 29 -6.13 -2.75 1.82
C ASN A 29 -6.37 -4.15 1.26
N GLU A 30 -7.57 -4.39 0.75
CA GLU A 30 -8.01 -5.71 0.29
C GLU A 30 -8.86 -5.59 -0.96
N VAL A 31 -8.77 -6.61 -1.82
CA VAL A 31 -9.64 -6.79 -2.97
C VAL A 31 -10.09 -8.24 -2.99
N PHE A 32 -11.38 -8.45 -3.17
CA PHE A 32 -11.98 -9.74 -3.48
C PHE A 32 -12.79 -9.57 -4.76
N GLU A 33 -12.22 -9.99 -5.88
CA GLU A 33 -12.76 -9.77 -7.24
C GLU A 33 -13.52 -10.99 -7.76
N ASN A 34 -13.20 -12.20 -7.31
CA ASN A 34 -13.76 -13.42 -7.91
C ASN A 34 -14.17 -14.46 -6.85
N PRO A 35 -15.43 -14.50 -6.40
CA PRO A 35 -15.89 -15.58 -5.54
C PRO A 35 -16.05 -16.90 -6.32
N PRO A 36 -15.78 -18.08 -5.73
CA PRO A 36 -15.93 -19.34 -6.47
C PRO A 36 -17.38 -19.67 -6.87
N GLY A 37 -17.72 -19.59 -8.17
CA GLY A 37 -18.77 -20.42 -8.78
C GLY A 37 -19.78 -19.77 -9.75
N SER A 38 -19.58 -19.98 -11.06
CA SER A 38 -20.61 -20.16 -12.12
C SER A 38 -21.85 -19.23 -12.18
N GLY A 39 -21.80 -17.97 -11.72
CA GLY A 39 -22.83 -16.96 -12.00
C GLY A 39 -23.84 -16.67 -10.88
N THR A 40 -23.41 -16.67 -9.61
CA THR A 40 -24.15 -16.04 -8.49
C THR A 40 -23.28 -15.02 -7.73
N ASP A 41 -22.35 -14.41 -8.44
CA ASP A 41 -21.19 -13.68 -7.91
C ASP A 41 -21.56 -12.26 -7.41
N ASP A 42 -22.79 -11.82 -7.70
CA ASP A 42 -23.39 -10.50 -7.48
C ASP A 42 -23.48 -9.97 -6.02
N VAL A 43 -22.88 -10.64 -5.03
CA VAL A 43 -23.03 -10.28 -3.60
C VAL A 43 -21.79 -10.46 -2.73
N TRP A 44 -20.67 -10.93 -3.28
CA TRP A 44 -19.49 -11.31 -2.48
C TRP A 44 -18.28 -10.40 -2.68
N GLU A 45 -18.16 -9.80 -3.86
CA GLU A 45 -17.03 -8.96 -4.25
C GLU A 45 -16.94 -7.68 -3.42
N TYR A 46 -15.71 -7.27 -3.12
CA TYR A 46 -15.46 -6.00 -2.46
C TYR A 46 -14.06 -5.46 -2.71
N ILE A 47 -13.94 -4.15 -2.52
CA ILE A 47 -12.66 -3.42 -2.45
C ILE A 47 -12.66 -2.69 -1.10
N GLU A 48 -11.68 -2.97 -0.27
CA GLU A 48 -11.51 -2.33 1.02
C GLU A 48 -10.41 -1.28 0.97
N LEU A 49 -10.73 -0.10 1.48
CA LEU A 49 -9.76 0.95 1.75
C LEU A 49 -9.45 0.98 3.25
N TYR A 50 -8.18 1.12 3.60
CA TYR A 50 -7.72 1.39 4.96
C TYR A 50 -7.13 2.80 5.03
N GLY A 51 -7.51 3.57 6.05
CA GLY A 51 -7.05 4.94 6.19
C GLY A 51 -7.44 5.59 7.51
N ARG A 52 -7.37 6.92 7.56
CA ARG A 52 -7.76 7.65 8.77
C ARG A 52 -9.25 7.63 9.01
N PRO A 53 -9.69 7.30 10.23
CA PRO A 53 -11.07 7.49 10.65
C PRO A 53 -11.61 8.90 10.36
N GLY A 54 -12.70 8.96 9.60
CA GLY A 54 -13.38 10.21 9.23
C GLY A 54 -12.76 10.98 8.08
N MET A 55 -11.64 10.52 7.49
CA MET A 55 -11.05 11.15 6.30
C MET A 55 -12.09 11.19 5.18
N SER A 56 -12.31 12.37 4.57
CA SER A 56 -13.21 12.47 3.43
C SER A 56 -12.59 11.86 2.18
N LEU A 57 -13.40 11.09 1.45
CA LEU A 57 -13.03 10.50 0.16
C LEU A 57 -13.54 11.34 -1.02
N THR A 58 -14.02 12.57 -0.77
CA THR A 58 -14.52 13.45 -1.83
C THR A 58 -13.42 13.81 -2.82
N GLY A 59 -13.69 13.60 -4.11
CA GLY A 59 -12.72 13.77 -5.20
C GLY A 59 -11.89 12.54 -5.52
N TYR A 60 -11.91 11.51 -4.67
CA TYR A 60 -11.26 10.23 -4.92
C TYR A 60 -12.15 9.32 -5.76
N ALA A 61 -11.51 8.37 -6.44
CA ALA A 61 -12.17 7.27 -7.12
C ALA A 61 -11.30 6.03 -7.11
N VAL A 62 -11.92 4.87 -7.26
CA VAL A 62 -11.25 3.61 -7.55
C VAL A 62 -11.57 3.24 -9.00
N GLY A 63 -10.58 2.84 -9.79
CA GLY A 63 -10.78 2.22 -11.10
C GLY A 63 -10.23 0.81 -11.12
N ALA A 64 -10.98 -0.12 -11.71
CA ALA A 64 -10.52 -1.45 -12.08
C ALA A 64 -10.09 -1.41 -13.55
N LEU A 65 -8.79 -1.33 -13.78
CA LEU A 65 -8.16 -1.31 -15.09
C LEU A 65 -7.80 -2.76 -15.45
N LYS A 66 -8.45 -3.29 -16.49
CA LYS A 66 -8.16 -4.60 -17.06
C LYS A 66 -7.11 -4.49 -18.13
N GLY A 67 -6.07 -5.31 -18.03
CA GLY A 67 -4.95 -5.36 -18.97
C GLY A 67 -5.13 -6.32 -20.13
N GLY A 68 -6.31 -6.90 -20.29
CA GLY A 68 -6.56 -7.94 -21.29
C GLY A 68 -5.72 -9.20 -21.07
N MET A 69 -5.48 -9.92 -22.17
CA MET A 69 -4.69 -11.15 -22.22
C MET A 69 -3.79 -11.14 -23.46
N ASP A 70 -2.62 -11.78 -23.38
CA ASP A 70 -1.66 -12.00 -24.48
C ASP A 70 -1.05 -13.40 -24.30
N SER A 71 -1.90 -14.42 -24.45
CA SER A 71 -1.55 -15.80 -24.08
C SER A 71 -0.53 -16.45 -25.02
N ASN A 72 -0.21 -15.79 -26.14
CA ASN A 72 0.85 -16.17 -27.08
C ASN A 72 2.12 -15.30 -26.94
N GLY A 73 2.13 -14.30 -26.06
CA GLY A 73 3.28 -13.46 -25.75
C GLY A 73 3.82 -12.68 -26.95
N ASP A 74 2.97 -12.33 -27.93
CA ASP A 74 3.38 -11.57 -29.11
C ASP A 74 3.18 -10.06 -28.96
N ASN A 75 2.83 -9.62 -27.75
CA ASN A 75 2.57 -8.23 -27.38
C ASN A 75 1.38 -7.66 -28.15
N ILE A 76 0.39 -8.50 -28.41
CA ILE A 76 -0.88 -8.16 -29.04
C ILE A 76 -1.99 -8.76 -28.17
N PRO A 77 -3.02 -7.99 -27.80
CA PRO A 77 -4.10 -8.50 -26.98
C PRO A 77 -4.92 -9.55 -27.74
N ASN A 78 -5.35 -10.57 -27.00
CA ASN A 78 -6.35 -11.52 -27.45
C ASN A 78 -7.64 -10.78 -27.84
N VAL A 79 -8.36 -11.28 -28.85
CA VAL A 79 -9.64 -10.68 -29.28
C VAL A 79 -10.81 -11.29 -28.51
N GLY A 80 -11.64 -10.46 -27.88
CA GLY A 80 -12.79 -10.88 -27.08
C GLY A 80 -13.19 -9.82 -26.05
N GLU A 81 -14.25 -10.10 -25.29
CA GLU A 81 -14.71 -9.25 -24.18
C GLU A 81 -13.59 -9.11 -23.13
N ASP A 82 -12.96 -10.22 -22.74
CA ASP A 82 -11.92 -10.19 -21.69
C ASP A 82 -10.48 -10.03 -22.22
N GLY A 83 -10.32 -10.07 -23.54
CA GLY A 83 -8.99 -9.99 -24.17
C GLY A 83 -8.48 -8.57 -24.38
N THR A 84 -9.37 -7.56 -24.31
CA THR A 84 -9.05 -6.17 -24.65
C THR A 84 -8.84 -5.33 -23.40
N PRO A 85 -7.77 -4.53 -23.30
CA PRO A 85 -7.62 -3.60 -22.19
C PRO A 85 -8.73 -2.57 -22.11
N GLU A 86 -9.28 -2.42 -20.92
CA GLU A 86 -10.32 -1.44 -20.63
C GLU A 86 -10.40 -1.10 -19.15
N ILE A 87 -10.94 0.06 -18.84
CA ILE A 87 -11.42 0.32 -17.48
C ILE A 87 -12.75 -0.43 -17.39
N ASP A 88 -12.78 -1.57 -16.71
CA ASP A 88 -13.99 -2.38 -16.58
C ASP A 88 -14.96 -1.72 -15.61
N GLU A 89 -14.47 -1.27 -14.45
CA GLU A 89 -15.30 -0.60 -13.45
C GLU A 89 -14.63 0.66 -12.91
N ALA A 90 -15.44 1.66 -12.54
CA ALA A 90 -14.91 2.85 -11.87
C ALA A 90 -15.92 3.46 -10.91
N PHE A 91 -15.48 3.75 -9.69
CA PHE A 91 -16.32 4.16 -8.56
C PHE A 91 -15.89 5.52 -8.03
N SER A 92 -16.82 6.48 -7.97
CA SER A 92 -16.63 7.76 -7.28
C SER A 92 -16.88 7.59 -5.78
N LEU A 93 -16.01 8.16 -4.95
CA LEU A 93 -16.11 8.10 -3.50
C LEU A 93 -16.69 9.38 -2.87
N ASP A 94 -17.31 10.23 -3.69
CA ASP A 94 -17.80 11.53 -3.26
C ASP A 94 -18.82 11.47 -2.14
N GLY A 95 -18.64 12.33 -1.14
CA GLY A 95 -19.53 12.41 0.01
C GLY A 95 -19.41 11.24 0.98
N TYR A 96 -18.54 10.26 0.72
CA TYR A 96 -18.15 9.22 1.68
C TYR A 96 -16.89 9.61 2.46
N SER A 97 -16.66 8.86 3.53
CA SER A 97 -15.49 9.01 4.41
C SER A 97 -15.08 7.64 4.89
N ILE A 98 -13.80 7.48 5.22
CA ILE A 98 -13.31 6.33 5.97
C ILE A 98 -14.08 6.22 7.29
N GLY A 99 -14.53 5.01 7.62
CA GLY A 99 -15.30 4.68 8.81
C GLY A 99 -14.55 4.98 10.11
N ALA A 100 -15.27 5.00 11.23
CA ALA A 100 -14.68 5.28 12.54
C ALA A 100 -13.66 4.21 12.99
N ASP A 101 -13.75 3.02 12.41
CA ASP A 101 -12.85 1.88 12.53
C ASP A 101 -11.59 1.98 11.66
N GLY A 102 -11.55 2.92 10.72
CA GLY A 102 -10.43 3.11 9.78
C GLY A 102 -10.63 2.43 8.42
N PHE A 103 -11.80 1.85 8.16
CA PHE A 103 -12.07 1.11 6.93
C PHE A 103 -13.18 1.75 6.11
N PHE A 104 -13.14 1.55 4.79
CA PHE A 104 -14.25 1.83 3.91
C PHE A 104 -14.35 0.74 2.85
N VAL A 105 -15.53 0.13 2.71
CA VAL A 105 -15.71 -1.02 1.82
C VAL A 105 -16.64 -0.65 0.67
N LEU A 106 -16.12 -0.72 -0.56
CA LEU A 106 -16.94 -0.80 -1.77
C LEU A 106 -17.35 -2.24 -1.97
N TYR A 107 -18.62 -2.52 -2.29
CA TYR A 107 -19.10 -3.89 -2.38
C TYR A 107 -20.12 -4.12 -3.49
N ASN A 108 -20.19 -5.35 -3.98
CA ASN A 108 -21.27 -5.76 -4.86
C ASN A 108 -22.57 -6.01 -4.08
N ALA A 109 -23.70 -5.62 -4.66
CA ALA A 109 -25.02 -5.87 -4.12
C ALA A 109 -26.02 -6.15 -5.24
N ASN A 110 -26.97 -7.04 -4.98
CA ASN A 110 -28.05 -7.28 -5.92
C ASN A 110 -29.00 -6.08 -6.05
N ALA A 111 -29.96 -6.16 -6.97
CA ALA A 111 -30.95 -5.10 -7.25
C ALA A 111 -31.80 -4.63 -6.05
N PHE A 112 -31.78 -5.34 -4.92
CA PHE A 112 -32.45 -4.93 -3.67
C PHE A 112 -31.49 -4.31 -2.64
N GLY A 113 -30.21 -4.16 -2.98
CA GLY A 113 -29.14 -3.69 -2.13
C GLY A 113 -28.67 -4.71 -1.09
N PHE A 114 -28.88 -6.01 -1.31
CA PHE A 114 -28.31 -7.05 -0.46
C PHE A 114 -26.91 -7.41 -0.92
N SER A 115 -26.00 -7.46 0.05
CA SER A 115 -24.63 -7.97 -0.09
C SER A 115 -24.38 -8.99 1.01
N SER A 116 -23.59 -10.02 0.73
CA SER A 116 -23.24 -11.06 1.70
C SER A 116 -22.23 -10.59 2.73
N ILE A 117 -21.55 -9.46 2.49
CA ILE A 117 -20.64 -8.85 3.46
C ILE A 117 -21.34 -7.82 4.37
N SER A 118 -22.64 -7.56 4.16
CA SER A 118 -23.37 -6.50 4.89
C SER A 118 -23.38 -6.64 6.41
N GLN A 119 -23.16 -7.86 6.94
CA GLN A 119 -23.04 -8.10 8.38
C GLN A 119 -21.74 -7.58 9.00
N TYR A 120 -20.74 -7.25 8.18
CA TYR A 120 -19.45 -6.70 8.61
C TYR A 120 -19.40 -5.17 8.52
N LEU A 121 -20.43 -4.55 7.92
CA LEU A 121 -20.52 -3.11 7.75
C LEU A 121 -21.39 -2.49 8.86
N THR A 122 -21.11 -1.24 9.22
CA THR A 122 -21.83 -0.49 10.24
C THR A 122 -23.12 0.11 9.67
N PRO A 123 -24.32 -0.36 10.07
CA PRO A 123 -25.58 0.17 9.56
C PRO A 123 -25.78 1.64 9.94
N ASN A 124 -26.22 2.47 9.01
CA ASN A 124 -26.53 3.86 9.28
C ASN A 124 -27.96 3.98 9.86
N PRO A 125 -28.14 4.39 11.14
CA PRO A 125 -29.46 4.54 11.74
C PRO A 125 -30.32 5.64 11.10
N ALA A 126 -29.71 6.54 10.32
CA ALA A 126 -30.41 7.58 9.58
C ALA A 126 -30.85 7.14 8.16
N PHE A 127 -30.49 5.93 7.73
CA PHE A 127 -30.88 5.41 6.42
C PHE A 127 -32.41 5.32 6.30
N ASN A 128 -32.94 5.89 5.22
CA ASN A 128 -34.34 5.79 4.87
C ASN A 128 -34.50 4.89 3.64
N PRO A 129 -35.04 3.65 3.78
CA PRO A 129 -35.23 2.75 2.64
C PRO A 129 -36.29 3.24 1.63
N GLY A 130 -37.04 4.31 1.96
CA GLY A 130 -37.96 4.96 1.04
C GLY A 130 -37.31 6.02 0.14
N LEU A 131 -36.02 6.29 0.30
CA LEU A 131 -35.24 7.20 -0.55
C LEU A 131 -34.13 6.40 -1.27
N PRO A 132 -33.64 6.87 -2.44
CA PRO A 132 -32.49 6.26 -3.10
C PRO A 132 -31.28 6.19 -2.17
N ASP A 133 -30.54 5.08 -2.23
CA ASP A 133 -29.25 4.93 -1.57
C ASP A 133 -28.20 5.84 -2.26
N GLY A 134 -27.19 6.26 -1.52
CA GLY A 134 -26.15 7.16 -2.02
C GLY A 134 -25.64 8.16 -0.96
N PRO A 135 -24.79 9.13 -1.34
CA PRO A 135 -24.07 9.99 -0.41
C PRO A 135 -24.96 10.78 0.57
N SER A 136 -26.19 11.13 0.17
CA SER A 136 -27.16 11.86 1.01
C SER A 136 -28.10 10.96 1.83
N ASN A 137 -28.13 9.65 1.59
CA ASN A 137 -28.98 8.67 2.26
C ASN A 137 -28.25 7.31 2.32
N LYS A 138 -27.08 7.31 2.96
CA LYS A 138 -26.17 6.16 2.98
C LYS A 138 -26.78 5.01 3.77
N ARG A 139 -26.72 3.80 3.23
CA ARG A 139 -27.11 2.58 3.94
C ARG A 139 -26.14 2.20 5.07
N PHE A 140 -24.85 2.27 4.82
CA PHE A 140 -23.79 1.99 5.79
C PHE A 140 -22.93 3.23 6.03
N LEU A 141 -22.30 3.32 7.21
CA LEU A 141 -21.44 4.45 7.57
C LEU A 141 -20.02 4.32 7.00
N ASP A 142 -19.61 3.08 6.75
CA ASP A 142 -18.27 2.58 6.41
C ASP A 142 -18.28 1.76 5.11
N GLY A 143 -19.29 1.92 4.26
CA GLY A 143 -19.32 1.25 2.97
C GLY A 143 -20.39 1.77 2.01
N ALA A 144 -20.24 1.43 0.74
CA ALA A 144 -21.16 1.76 -0.33
C ALA A 144 -21.15 0.69 -1.43
N SER A 145 -22.27 0.47 -2.11
CA SER A 145 -22.28 -0.49 -3.21
C SER A 145 -21.62 0.06 -4.48
N PHE A 146 -21.17 -0.83 -5.35
CA PHE A 146 -20.71 -0.51 -6.70
C PHE A 146 -21.76 0.30 -7.47
N ASP A 147 -23.02 -0.15 -7.47
CA ASP A 147 -24.16 0.54 -8.10
C ASP A 147 -24.27 2.03 -7.76
N VAL A 148 -24.14 2.40 -6.48
CA VAL A 148 -24.38 3.78 -6.03
C VAL A 148 -23.15 4.67 -6.20
N THR A 149 -21.98 4.06 -6.34
CA THR A 149 -20.70 4.76 -6.50
C THR A 149 -20.24 4.80 -7.95
N HIS A 150 -20.81 3.99 -8.83
CA HIS A 150 -20.39 3.88 -10.22
C HIS A 150 -20.37 5.24 -10.94
N ILE A 151 -19.24 5.51 -11.60
CA ILE A 151 -19.03 6.73 -12.38
C ILE A 151 -19.89 6.64 -13.65
N PRO A 152 -20.68 7.68 -13.98
CA PRO A 152 -21.58 7.63 -15.13
C PRO A 152 -20.89 7.21 -16.43
N SER A 153 -21.36 6.10 -17.02
CA SER A 153 -20.96 5.59 -18.32
C SER A 153 -22.17 5.25 -19.19
N THR A 154 -21.94 4.74 -20.40
CA THR A 154 -22.99 4.30 -21.33
C THR A 154 -23.49 2.89 -21.06
N ASP A 155 -22.71 2.08 -20.34
CA ASP A 155 -23.08 0.72 -19.95
C ASP A 155 -23.51 0.64 -18.48
N THR A 156 -24.06 -0.52 -18.12
CA THR A 156 -24.57 -0.86 -16.80
C THR A 156 -23.40 -1.25 -15.90
N PRO A 157 -23.33 -0.73 -14.66
CA PRO A 157 -22.39 -1.21 -13.67
C PRO A 157 -22.50 -2.73 -13.54
N GLY A 158 -21.36 -3.42 -13.54
CA GLY A 158 -21.27 -4.87 -13.46
C GLY A 158 -20.61 -5.34 -12.17
N ASN A 159 -20.34 -6.64 -12.17
CA ASN A 159 -19.48 -7.29 -11.19
C ASN A 159 -18.02 -6.98 -11.52
N LEU A 160 -17.11 -7.20 -10.57
CA LEU A 160 -15.69 -7.19 -10.89
C LEU A 160 -15.37 -8.43 -11.74
N ASN A 161 -15.00 -8.26 -13.01
CA ASN A 161 -14.63 -9.39 -13.87
C ASN A 161 -13.23 -9.91 -13.51
N HIS A 162 -12.93 -11.19 -13.60
CA HIS A 162 -11.61 -11.76 -13.26
C HIS A 162 -10.78 -12.23 -14.47
N ASP A 163 -11.30 -12.04 -15.69
CA ASP A 163 -10.66 -12.60 -16.88
C ASP A 163 -9.57 -11.62 -17.37
N GLY A 164 -8.30 -12.04 -17.29
CA GLY A 164 -7.13 -11.25 -17.67
C GLY A 164 -6.42 -10.56 -16.49
N SER A 165 -5.55 -9.59 -16.81
CA SER A 165 -4.75 -8.86 -15.82
C SER A 165 -5.57 -7.77 -15.12
N SER A 166 -5.36 -7.55 -13.82
CA SER A 166 -6.09 -6.56 -13.03
C SER A 166 -5.17 -5.50 -12.45
N THR A 167 -5.61 -4.25 -12.50
CA THR A 167 -5.02 -3.13 -11.74
C THR A 167 -6.13 -2.32 -11.07
N PHE A 168 -6.12 -2.30 -9.74
CA PHE A 168 -6.96 -1.42 -8.95
C PHE A 168 -6.18 -0.16 -8.63
N ALA A 169 -6.65 0.98 -9.15
CA ALA A 169 -6.03 2.27 -8.94
C ALA A 169 -6.94 3.17 -8.08
N LEU A 170 -6.45 3.56 -6.91
CA LEU A 170 -7.04 4.64 -6.13
C LEU A 170 -6.47 5.97 -6.64
N VAL A 171 -7.35 6.85 -7.12
CA VAL A 171 -6.94 8.04 -7.87
C VAL A 171 -7.65 9.30 -7.38
N ARG A 172 -7.01 10.45 -7.62
CA ARG A 172 -7.64 11.78 -7.53
C ARG A 172 -7.17 12.65 -8.70
N LYS A 173 -7.75 13.85 -8.81
CA LYS A 173 -7.35 14.86 -9.80
C LYS A 173 -7.28 14.32 -11.24
N ARG A 174 -8.29 13.52 -11.60
CA ARG A 174 -8.44 12.92 -12.93
C ARG A 174 -8.64 14.02 -13.99
N LYS A 175 -8.15 13.80 -15.20
CA LYS A 175 -8.37 14.72 -16.32
C LYS A 175 -9.87 14.93 -16.58
N HIS A 176 -10.27 16.17 -16.89
CA HIS A 176 -11.67 16.55 -17.14
C HIS A 176 -12.66 16.32 -15.98
N HIS A 177 -12.13 16.12 -14.77
CA HIS A 177 -12.90 16.04 -13.54
C HIS A 177 -12.71 17.27 -12.67
N SER A 178 -13.75 17.65 -11.94
CA SER A 178 -13.69 18.68 -10.91
C SER A 178 -14.72 18.39 -9.83
N ILE A 179 -14.63 19.09 -8.70
CA ILE A 179 -15.60 18.99 -7.61
C ILE A 179 -16.37 20.30 -7.52
N ASN A 180 -17.70 20.22 -7.51
CA ASN A 180 -18.55 21.39 -7.36
C ASN A 180 -18.60 21.89 -5.90
N ALA A 181 -19.26 23.02 -5.66
CA ALA A 181 -19.38 23.61 -4.32
C ALA A 181 -20.15 22.74 -3.31
N GLN A 182 -20.84 21.69 -3.76
CA GLN A 182 -21.56 20.72 -2.94
C GLN A 182 -20.73 19.45 -2.65
N GLY A 183 -19.47 19.38 -3.10
CA GLY A 183 -18.63 18.20 -2.91
C GLY A 183 -18.97 17.04 -3.85
N GLN A 184 -19.53 17.32 -5.03
CA GLN A 184 -19.89 16.30 -6.01
C GLN A 184 -19.02 16.40 -7.26
N SER A 185 -18.68 15.25 -7.84
CA SER A 185 -17.97 15.13 -9.11
C SER A 185 -18.74 15.79 -10.25
N VAL A 186 -17.99 16.53 -11.06
CA VAL A 186 -18.42 17.09 -12.34
C VAL A 186 -17.50 16.56 -13.42
N TYR A 187 -18.09 15.83 -14.37
CA TYR A 187 -17.39 15.23 -15.50
C TYR A 187 -17.58 16.09 -16.75
N ALA A 188 -16.52 16.76 -17.20
CA ALA A 188 -16.56 17.58 -18.40
C ALA A 188 -16.49 16.71 -19.68
N PRO A 189 -16.87 17.24 -20.86
CA PRO A 189 -16.68 16.53 -22.12
C PRO A 189 -15.23 16.08 -22.28
N GLY A 190 -15.05 14.81 -22.68
CA GLY A 190 -13.72 14.17 -22.78
C GLY A 190 -13.28 13.40 -21.54
N TYR A 191 -14.04 13.41 -20.44
CA TYR A 191 -13.75 12.56 -19.29
C TYR A 191 -13.76 11.07 -19.65
N ALA A 192 -12.66 10.38 -19.33
CA ALA A 192 -12.35 9.03 -19.80
C ALA A 192 -12.12 8.01 -18.68
N PHE A 193 -11.99 8.41 -17.41
CA PHE A 193 -11.77 7.45 -16.31
C PHE A 193 -13.11 6.86 -15.84
N ARG A 194 -13.68 5.93 -16.63
CA ARG A 194 -14.98 5.27 -16.42
C ARG A 194 -15.05 3.95 -17.20
N LYS A 195 -16.05 3.12 -16.88
CA LYS A 195 -16.36 1.84 -17.54
C LYS A 195 -16.31 1.88 -19.08
N ASP A 196 -15.78 0.80 -19.66
CA ASP A 196 -15.55 0.45 -21.08
C ASP A 196 -14.61 1.37 -21.86
N VAL A 197 -13.83 2.19 -21.14
CA VAL A 197 -12.83 3.02 -21.78
C VAL A 197 -11.57 2.20 -22.01
N LYS A 198 -11.26 2.00 -23.29
CA LYS A 198 -9.98 1.49 -23.77
C LYS A 198 -8.89 2.49 -23.42
N HIS A 199 -8.23 2.23 -22.31
CA HIS A 199 -7.26 3.12 -21.71
C HIS A 199 -5.84 2.86 -22.19
N ASP A 200 -5.62 1.83 -22.99
CA ASP A 200 -4.32 1.44 -23.54
C ASP A 200 -4.56 0.88 -24.95
N VAL A 201 -4.65 1.76 -25.95
CA VAL A 201 -4.98 1.34 -27.32
C VAL A 201 -3.79 0.81 -28.11
N ASN A 202 -2.57 0.95 -27.60
CA ASN A 202 -1.34 0.47 -28.20
C ASN A 202 -0.75 -0.77 -27.47
N PHE A 203 -1.36 -1.19 -26.36
CA PHE A 203 -1.02 -2.37 -25.56
C PHE A 203 0.39 -2.31 -24.96
N ASP A 204 0.80 -1.12 -24.52
CA ASP A 204 2.16 -0.87 -23.99
C ASP A 204 2.26 -0.95 -22.46
N GLY A 205 1.15 -1.23 -21.77
CA GLY A 205 1.07 -1.27 -20.31
C GLY A 205 1.06 0.11 -19.65
N LYS A 206 0.68 1.15 -20.40
CA LYS A 206 0.49 2.50 -19.89
C LYS A 206 -0.89 3.02 -20.30
N THR A 207 -1.46 3.83 -19.42
CA THR A 207 -2.71 4.53 -19.72
C THR A 207 -2.47 5.69 -20.70
N ASP A 208 -3.33 5.79 -21.71
CA ASP A 208 -3.27 6.73 -22.84
C ASP A 208 -3.38 8.21 -22.44
N PHE A 209 -2.68 9.07 -23.19
CA PHE A 209 -2.76 10.54 -23.19
C PHE A 209 -3.74 11.09 -24.23
N GLY A 210 -4.30 10.24 -25.08
CA GLY A 210 -5.26 10.58 -26.14
C GLY A 210 -4.63 10.93 -27.49
N THR A 211 -3.35 10.60 -27.67
CA THR A 211 -2.58 10.87 -28.90
C THR A 211 -2.02 9.60 -29.55
N GLU A 212 -2.14 8.47 -28.86
CA GLU A 212 -1.61 7.18 -29.22
C GLU A 212 -2.28 6.63 -30.48
N THR A 213 -1.51 5.86 -31.25
CA THR A 213 -2.04 5.16 -32.42
C THR A 213 -2.54 3.80 -32.00
N ASN A 214 -3.81 3.52 -32.27
CA ASN A 214 -4.40 2.23 -31.94
C ASN A 214 -3.84 1.09 -32.78
N ILE A 215 -3.84 -0.11 -32.19
CA ILE A 215 -3.63 -1.35 -32.93
C ILE A 215 -4.96 -1.89 -33.48
N PRO A 216 -4.95 -2.67 -34.59
CA PRO A 216 -6.19 -3.17 -35.20
C PRO A 216 -7.12 -3.95 -34.26
N GLN A 217 -6.56 -4.63 -33.27
CA GLN A 217 -7.26 -5.44 -32.27
C GLN A 217 -8.04 -4.58 -31.27
N ILE A 218 -7.59 -3.35 -31.02
CA ILE A 218 -8.24 -2.38 -30.12
C ILE A 218 -8.74 -1.19 -30.96
N PRO A 219 -9.84 -1.32 -31.73
CA PRO A 219 -10.32 -0.23 -32.58
C PRO A 219 -10.89 0.91 -31.73
N GLY A 220 -10.65 2.15 -32.19
CA GLY A 220 -11.11 3.38 -31.53
C GLY A 220 -9.97 4.39 -31.30
N PRO A 221 -10.25 5.71 -31.20
CA PRO A 221 -9.21 6.67 -30.85
C PRO A 221 -8.74 6.44 -29.40
N ALA A 222 -7.47 6.73 -29.13
CA ALA A 222 -6.92 6.75 -27.77
C ALA A 222 -7.74 7.67 -26.86
N ALA A 223 -8.07 7.19 -25.67
CA ALA A 223 -8.79 7.99 -24.68
C ALA A 223 -7.80 8.80 -23.85
N GLN A 224 -8.16 10.02 -23.44
CA GLN A 224 -7.27 10.81 -22.57
C GLN A 224 -7.52 10.45 -21.10
N VAL A 225 -6.91 9.36 -20.65
CA VAL A 225 -7.02 8.88 -19.26
C VAL A 225 -5.97 9.56 -18.37
N GLU A 226 -4.74 9.72 -18.87
CA GLU A 226 -3.73 10.55 -18.24
C GLU A 226 -3.99 12.05 -18.51
N HIS A 227 -3.65 12.96 -17.59
CA HIS A 227 -3.06 12.70 -16.29
C HIS A 227 -4.11 12.45 -15.19
N TYR A 228 -3.76 11.58 -14.25
CA TYR A 228 -4.38 11.53 -12.93
C TYR A 228 -3.29 11.49 -11.84
N GLN A 229 -3.67 11.79 -10.60
CA GLN A 229 -2.79 11.57 -9.46
C GLN A 229 -3.09 10.21 -8.86
N MET A 230 -2.13 9.29 -8.95
CA MET A 230 -2.24 7.99 -8.30
C MET A 230 -1.99 8.13 -6.80
N VAL A 231 -2.96 7.71 -6.00
CA VAL A 231 -2.89 7.70 -4.53
C VAL A 231 -2.28 6.41 -4.05
N ASP A 232 -2.71 5.29 -4.64
CA ASP A 232 -2.27 3.94 -4.33
C ASP A 232 -2.73 2.99 -5.45
N ASP A 233 -2.05 1.87 -5.59
CA ASP A 233 -2.33 0.85 -6.60
C ASP A 233 -2.11 -0.56 -6.07
N LEU A 234 -2.78 -1.50 -6.74
CA LEU A 234 -2.66 -2.93 -6.52
C LEU A 234 -2.84 -3.60 -7.89
N ALA A 235 -1.88 -4.38 -8.34
CA ALA A 235 -1.93 -4.97 -9.67
C ALA A 235 -1.28 -6.34 -9.77
N TRP A 236 -1.82 -7.15 -10.69
CA TRP A 236 -1.25 -8.42 -11.11
C TRP A 236 -1.50 -8.70 -12.59
N SER A 237 -0.54 -9.34 -13.25
CA SER A 237 -0.72 -9.88 -14.59
C SER A 237 -1.35 -11.26 -14.55
N ASN A 238 -2.12 -11.56 -15.59
CA ASN A 238 -2.60 -12.89 -15.92
C ASN A 238 -2.59 -13.06 -17.46
N GLU A 239 -2.30 -14.29 -17.90
CA GLU A 239 -2.18 -14.68 -19.31
C GLU A 239 -1.40 -13.70 -20.20
N GLY A 240 -0.34 -13.06 -19.68
CA GLY A 240 0.50 -12.12 -20.44
C GLY A 240 -0.08 -10.70 -20.64
N GLY A 241 -1.24 -10.42 -20.04
CA GLY A 241 -1.84 -9.08 -20.05
C GLY A 241 -1.02 -8.05 -19.27
N LYS A 242 -1.48 -6.80 -19.27
CA LYS A 242 -0.71 -5.66 -18.75
C LYS A 242 -1.17 -5.17 -17.37
N GLU A 243 -0.22 -4.85 -16.51
CA GLU A 243 -0.48 -4.06 -15.30
C GLU A 243 -0.25 -2.56 -15.54
N TYR A 244 -0.99 -1.72 -14.81
CA TYR A 244 -0.93 -0.26 -14.93
C TYR A 244 -0.36 0.39 -13.68
N VAL A 245 0.83 -0.05 -13.27
CA VAL A 245 1.57 0.46 -12.11
C VAL A 245 2.53 1.58 -12.47
N ARG A 246 3.03 2.33 -11.48
CA ARG A 246 4.07 3.37 -11.71
C ARG A 246 5.49 2.83 -11.70
N SER A 247 5.69 1.67 -11.10
CA SER A 247 6.99 1.01 -10.96
C SER A 247 6.81 -0.51 -10.99
N SER A 248 7.72 -1.22 -11.65
CA SER A 248 7.70 -2.68 -11.66
C SER A 248 7.96 -3.32 -10.29
N GLN A 249 8.36 -2.53 -9.28
CA GLN A 249 8.40 -2.99 -7.89
C GLN A 249 7.00 -3.22 -7.29
N GLN A 250 5.95 -2.65 -7.89
CA GLN A 250 4.56 -2.73 -7.43
C GLN A 250 3.77 -3.86 -8.11
N GLU A 251 4.37 -4.58 -9.05
CA GLU A 251 3.78 -5.73 -9.74
C GLU A 251 3.80 -6.96 -8.82
N ILE A 252 2.64 -7.51 -8.47
CA ILE A 252 2.56 -8.76 -7.69
C ILE A 252 3.09 -9.95 -8.48
N SER A 253 2.76 -10.05 -9.77
CA SER A 253 3.18 -11.19 -10.59
C SER A 253 3.16 -10.82 -12.06
N ASP A 254 4.19 -11.22 -12.79
CA ASP A 254 4.27 -11.23 -14.25
C ASP A 254 4.01 -12.62 -14.86
N THR A 255 3.52 -13.57 -14.05
CA THR A 255 3.41 -14.98 -14.44
C THR A 255 2.07 -15.30 -15.11
N SER A 256 2.13 -16.05 -16.22
CA SER A 256 0.94 -16.57 -16.89
C SER A 256 0.14 -17.49 -15.96
N GLY A 257 -1.19 -17.34 -15.92
CA GLY A 257 -2.08 -18.13 -15.06
C GLY A 257 -2.20 -17.63 -13.62
N PHE A 258 -1.55 -16.52 -13.28
CA PHE A 258 -1.66 -15.90 -11.96
C PHE A 258 -2.98 -15.14 -11.82
N ASN A 259 -3.97 -15.76 -11.17
CA ASN A 259 -5.31 -15.18 -11.07
C ASN A 259 -5.92 -15.35 -9.66
N PRO A 260 -5.45 -14.59 -8.66
CA PRO A 260 -5.95 -14.72 -7.30
C PRO A 260 -7.39 -14.19 -7.18
N ASP A 261 -8.26 -14.96 -6.52
CA ASP A 261 -9.60 -14.49 -6.15
C ASP A 261 -9.55 -13.25 -5.25
N ALA A 262 -8.60 -13.26 -4.30
CA ALA A 262 -8.47 -12.21 -3.31
C ALA A 262 -7.01 -11.85 -3.00
N VAL A 263 -6.80 -10.59 -2.66
CA VAL A 263 -5.51 -10.01 -2.26
C VAL A 263 -5.72 -9.17 -1.00
N SER A 264 -4.79 -9.26 -0.05
CA SER A 264 -4.79 -8.49 1.19
C SER A 264 -3.40 -7.96 1.50
N ARG A 265 -3.31 -6.68 1.85
CA ARG A 265 -2.07 -6.02 2.20
C ARG A 265 -1.65 -6.41 3.61
N LEU A 266 -0.46 -7.01 3.72
CA LEU A 266 0.18 -7.32 4.99
C LEU A 266 1.12 -6.19 5.43
N ARG A 267 1.87 -5.60 4.49
CA ARG A 267 2.90 -4.57 4.75
C ARG A 267 2.77 -3.43 3.76
N TYR A 268 3.26 -2.24 4.12
CA TYR A 268 3.27 -1.08 3.24
C TYR A 268 4.68 -0.53 3.13
N PHE A 269 5.38 -0.88 2.05
CA PHE A 269 6.74 -0.43 1.81
C PHE A 269 6.81 0.59 0.67
N CYS A 270 7.65 1.61 0.85
CA CYS A 270 7.94 2.60 -0.17
C CYS A 270 9.15 2.23 -1.03
N GLU A 271 10.03 1.41 -0.47
CA GLU A 271 11.23 0.91 -1.09
C GLU A 271 11.32 -0.59 -0.83
N ASN A 272 12.05 -1.28 -1.69
CA ASN A 272 12.22 -2.72 -1.56
C ASN A 272 12.98 -3.05 -0.26
N PRO A 273 12.39 -3.82 0.66
CA PRO A 273 13.00 -4.09 1.95
C PRO A 273 14.13 -5.14 1.88
N GLY A 274 14.35 -5.77 0.72
CA GLY A 274 15.42 -6.74 0.51
C GLY A 274 15.28 -8.02 1.34
N LEU A 275 14.04 -8.38 1.70
CA LEU A 275 13.74 -9.50 2.60
C LEU A 275 13.87 -10.86 1.91
N GLY A 276 13.62 -10.92 0.60
CA GLY A 276 13.50 -12.15 -0.15
C GLY A 276 14.25 -12.16 -1.46
N HIS A 277 14.22 -13.33 -2.10
CA HIS A 277 14.76 -13.58 -3.41
C HIS A 277 13.74 -14.36 -4.25
N ARG A 278 13.75 -14.11 -5.55
CA ARG A 278 13.03 -14.87 -6.57
C ARG A 278 14.00 -15.34 -7.64
N THR A 279 13.66 -16.40 -8.35
CA THR A 279 14.38 -16.82 -9.54
C THR A 279 13.70 -16.31 -10.79
N ARG A 280 14.48 -16.24 -11.87
CA ARG A 280 13.99 -16.04 -13.24
C ARG A 280 14.76 -16.95 -14.16
N ASP A 281 14.06 -17.76 -14.93
CA ASP A 281 14.67 -18.62 -15.93
C ASP A 281 15.23 -17.81 -17.11
N LEU A 282 16.41 -18.23 -17.58
CA LEU A 282 17.13 -17.56 -18.65
C LEU A 282 16.89 -18.23 -20.01
N PRO A 283 16.74 -17.44 -21.09
CA PRO A 283 16.69 -17.99 -22.45
C PRO A 283 17.94 -18.83 -22.76
N GLY A 284 17.75 -20.12 -23.04
CA GLY A 284 18.85 -21.07 -23.31
C GLY A 284 19.27 -21.93 -22.11
N GLY A 285 18.56 -21.81 -20.98
CA GLY A 285 18.70 -22.67 -19.79
C GLY A 285 19.54 -22.05 -18.67
N GLY A 286 19.24 -22.48 -17.44
CA GLY A 286 19.75 -21.86 -16.22
C GLY A 286 18.85 -20.73 -15.74
N PHE A 287 19.19 -20.14 -14.59
CA PHE A 287 18.38 -19.14 -13.92
C PHE A 287 19.27 -18.03 -13.36
N GLU A 288 18.67 -16.89 -13.04
CA GLU A 288 19.28 -15.84 -12.23
C GLU A 288 18.49 -15.62 -10.94
N ILE A 289 19.19 -15.17 -9.90
CA ILE A 289 18.59 -14.82 -8.61
C ILE A 289 18.44 -13.31 -8.54
N LEU A 290 17.23 -12.86 -8.24
CA LEU A 290 16.84 -11.47 -8.11
C LEU A 290 16.27 -11.23 -6.72
N PRO A 291 16.32 -10.00 -6.18
CA PRO A 291 15.51 -9.67 -5.01
C PRO A 291 14.02 -9.80 -5.33
N THR A 292 13.21 -10.12 -4.31
CA THR A 292 11.75 -9.95 -4.36
C THR A 292 11.39 -8.49 -4.67
N ARG A 293 10.21 -8.22 -5.19
CA ARG A 293 9.66 -6.87 -5.42
C ARG A 293 9.05 -6.31 -4.12
N ILE A 294 8.68 -5.03 -4.11
CA ILE A 294 7.89 -4.45 -3.01
C ILE A 294 6.57 -5.21 -2.85
N ALA A 295 5.89 -5.50 -3.96
CA ALA A 295 4.60 -6.18 -3.96
C ALA A 295 4.67 -7.58 -3.35
N ASP A 296 5.67 -8.40 -3.71
CA ASP A 296 5.93 -9.73 -3.14
C ASP A 296 5.99 -9.70 -1.60
N GLU A 297 6.59 -8.65 -1.03
CA GLU A 297 6.74 -8.50 0.42
C GLU A 297 5.59 -7.75 1.10
N SER A 298 4.66 -7.19 0.31
CA SER A 298 3.56 -6.33 0.79
C SER A 298 2.23 -7.04 0.86
N PHE A 299 1.98 -8.06 0.02
CA PHE A 299 0.66 -8.66 -0.13
C PHE A 299 0.66 -10.16 0.15
N ILE A 300 -0.49 -10.65 0.64
CA ILE A 300 -0.86 -12.06 0.62
C ILE A 300 -2.05 -12.18 -0.32
N TYR A 301 -2.08 -13.22 -1.15
CA TYR A 301 -3.13 -13.44 -2.14
C TYR A 301 -3.46 -14.91 -2.29
N GLY A 302 -4.61 -15.20 -2.90
CA GLY A 302 -4.99 -16.57 -3.23
C GLY A 302 -6.49 -16.76 -3.41
N GLU A 303 -6.91 -18.01 -3.25
CA GLU A 303 -8.27 -18.50 -3.40
C GLU A 303 -8.99 -18.54 -2.05
N LEU A 304 -10.29 -18.22 -2.04
CA LEU A 304 -11.12 -18.43 -0.85
C LEU A 304 -11.84 -19.78 -0.94
N ARG A 305 -11.60 -20.69 0.03
CA ARG A 305 -12.38 -21.94 0.06
C ARG A 305 -13.84 -21.68 0.41
N THR A 306 -14.75 -22.16 -0.43
CA THR A 306 -16.14 -22.41 -0.03
C THR A 306 -16.18 -23.57 0.96
N SER A 307 -17.12 -23.55 1.91
CA SER A 307 -17.12 -24.43 3.08
C SER A 307 -17.28 -25.94 2.79
N GLU A 308 -17.31 -26.39 1.52
CA GLU A 308 -17.56 -27.80 1.19
C GLU A 308 -16.82 -28.35 -0.06
N ASN A 309 -15.78 -27.72 -0.65
CA ASN A 309 -15.17 -28.22 -1.91
C ASN A 309 -16.23 -28.59 -2.99
N THR A 310 -17.42 -28.00 -2.89
CA THR A 310 -18.54 -28.17 -3.80
C THR A 310 -18.62 -26.90 -4.64
N PRO A 311 -18.67 -27.03 -5.98
CA PRO A 311 -19.04 -25.92 -6.83
C PRO A 311 -20.36 -25.31 -6.33
N GLY A 312 -20.38 -24.02 -5.99
CA GLY A 312 -21.58 -23.27 -5.57
C GLY A 312 -21.93 -23.28 -4.07
N GLY A 313 -20.97 -23.53 -3.16
CA GLY A 313 -21.17 -23.30 -1.72
C GLY A 313 -21.01 -21.82 -1.33
N ASN A 314 -21.90 -21.27 -0.51
CA ASN A 314 -21.78 -19.88 -0.04
C ASN A 314 -20.51 -19.70 0.83
N PRO A 315 -19.67 -18.69 0.56
CA PRO A 315 -18.65 -18.22 1.48
C PRO A 315 -19.19 -18.00 2.91
N VAL A 316 -18.42 -18.42 3.92
CA VAL A 316 -18.67 -18.05 5.33
C VAL A 316 -17.44 -17.33 5.84
N PHE A 317 -17.54 -16.02 5.98
CA PHE A 317 -16.47 -15.21 6.54
C PHE A 317 -16.34 -15.44 8.07
N PRO A 318 -15.10 -15.45 8.63
CA PRO A 318 -13.82 -15.27 7.95
C PRO A 318 -13.47 -16.49 7.06
N GLN A 319 -13.13 -16.25 5.79
CA GLN A 319 -12.69 -17.30 4.89
C GLN A 319 -11.18 -17.39 4.93
N SER A 320 -10.64 -18.59 5.17
CA SER A 320 -9.21 -18.79 5.08
C SER A 320 -8.76 -18.59 3.63
N LEU A 321 -7.88 -17.61 3.42
CA LEU A 321 -7.17 -17.44 2.19
C LEU A 321 -6.20 -18.61 2.07
N LEU A 322 -6.32 -19.37 1.00
CA LEU A 322 -5.32 -20.35 0.64
C LEU A 322 -4.60 -19.80 -0.57
N TYR A 323 -3.28 -19.85 -0.54
CA TYR A 323 -2.53 -19.66 -1.77
C TYR A 323 -3.11 -20.52 -2.88
N CYS A 324 -3.12 -19.96 -4.10
CA CYS A 324 -3.40 -20.69 -5.33
C CYS A 324 -2.46 -21.90 -5.36
N ASN A 325 -2.93 -23.03 -4.86
CA ASN A 325 -2.24 -24.32 -4.97
C ASN A 325 -2.61 -24.98 -6.30
N PHE A 326 -3.17 -24.21 -7.22
CA PHE A 326 -3.42 -24.67 -8.56
C PHE A 326 -2.10 -24.57 -9.31
N PRO A 327 -1.67 -25.68 -9.92
CA PRO A 327 -0.70 -25.60 -10.98
C PRO A 327 -1.20 -24.58 -12.01
N ASP A 328 -0.34 -23.67 -12.47
CA ASP A 328 -0.62 -22.87 -13.66
C ASP A 328 -0.84 -23.76 -14.90
N SER A 329 -0.93 -23.15 -16.08
CA SER A 329 -1.14 -23.87 -17.35
C SER A 329 -0.11 -24.98 -17.62
N GLU A 330 1.00 -25.01 -16.89
CA GLU A 330 2.12 -25.92 -17.06
C GLU A 330 2.31 -26.89 -15.89
N GLY A 331 1.73 -26.65 -14.71
CA GLY A 331 1.89 -27.57 -13.57
C GLY A 331 2.37 -26.94 -12.26
N TRP A 332 2.51 -25.62 -12.17
CA TRP A 332 3.35 -24.95 -11.16
C TRP A 332 2.58 -24.31 -10.01
N LEU A 333 2.99 -24.60 -8.77
CA LEU A 333 2.42 -23.94 -7.58
C LEU A 333 2.87 -22.47 -7.56
N GLN A 334 1.97 -21.56 -7.89
CA GLN A 334 2.22 -20.12 -7.84
C GLN A 334 1.97 -19.60 -6.43
N VAL A 335 2.94 -19.83 -5.56
CA VAL A 335 2.96 -19.24 -4.22
C VAL A 335 4.01 -18.13 -4.25
N LYS A 336 3.61 -16.86 -4.07
CA LYS A 336 4.50 -15.90 -3.41
C LYS A 336 3.77 -15.35 -2.21
N ALA A 337 4.47 -15.40 -1.10
CA ALA A 337 4.12 -14.72 0.13
C ALA A 337 5.21 -13.68 0.39
N PRO A 338 5.00 -12.81 1.37
CA PRO A 338 6.13 -12.18 2.02
C PRO A 338 7.08 -13.24 2.58
N THR A 339 8.38 -12.99 2.47
CA THR A 339 9.41 -13.98 2.78
C THR A 339 9.45 -14.32 4.28
N ASP A 340 9.53 -15.61 4.62
CA ASP A 340 9.79 -16.07 5.98
C ASP A 340 11.28 -15.87 6.36
N GLN A 341 11.53 -14.83 7.15
CA GLN A 341 12.87 -14.51 7.65
C GLN A 341 13.48 -15.59 8.56
N ASN A 342 12.67 -16.48 9.12
CA ASN A 342 13.11 -17.55 10.00
C ASN A 342 13.39 -18.87 9.27
N ALA A 343 13.01 -18.96 7.99
CA ALA A 343 13.26 -20.15 7.19
C ALA A 343 14.75 -20.36 6.92
N THR A 344 15.15 -21.62 6.70
CA THR A 344 16.54 -21.94 6.36
C THR A 344 16.84 -21.44 4.94
N PRO A 345 17.94 -20.69 4.72
CA PRO A 345 18.26 -20.12 3.42
C PRO A 345 18.81 -21.17 2.43
N TYR A 346 18.98 -20.77 1.18
CA TYR A 346 19.55 -21.53 0.08
C TYR A 346 20.94 -20.99 -0.27
N ASP A 347 21.81 -21.83 -0.82
CA ASP A 347 23.16 -21.45 -1.24
C ASP A 347 23.25 -20.95 -2.70
N GLY A 348 22.13 -20.99 -3.44
CA GLY A 348 22.03 -20.56 -4.83
C GLY A 348 22.63 -21.54 -5.85
N SER A 349 22.96 -22.77 -5.42
CA SER A 349 23.52 -23.80 -6.31
C SER A 349 22.48 -24.45 -7.23
N CYS A 350 21.20 -24.26 -6.95
CA CYS A 350 20.06 -24.76 -7.71
C CYS A 350 18.89 -23.78 -7.64
N ASP A 351 17.99 -23.89 -8.61
CA ASP A 351 16.73 -23.18 -8.60
C ASP A 351 15.75 -23.89 -7.65
N PRO A 352 15.26 -23.22 -6.59
CA PRO A 352 14.22 -23.76 -5.73
C PRO A 352 12.80 -23.63 -6.30
N GLU A 353 12.63 -22.88 -7.39
CA GLU A 353 11.36 -22.57 -8.04
C GLU A 353 11.51 -22.61 -9.59
N PRO A 354 12.07 -23.67 -10.19
CA PRO A 354 12.24 -23.72 -11.64
C PRO A 354 10.90 -23.79 -12.35
N ASP A 355 10.74 -23.06 -13.46
CA ASP A 355 9.51 -23.06 -14.27
C ASP A 355 9.27 -24.42 -14.95
N ASP A 356 10.19 -25.39 -14.84
CA ASP A 356 10.13 -26.68 -15.56
C ASP A 356 10.27 -27.96 -14.70
N ALA A 357 10.39 -27.89 -13.35
CA ALA A 357 10.43 -29.10 -12.48
C ALA A 357 9.56 -29.06 -11.19
N PRO A 358 8.40 -29.78 -11.10
CA PRO A 358 7.34 -29.50 -10.08
C PRO A 358 7.68 -30.02 -8.68
N ASN A 359 8.90 -30.53 -8.51
CA ASN A 359 9.46 -30.95 -7.25
C ASN A 359 10.97 -30.73 -7.35
N PRO A 360 11.44 -29.48 -7.20
CA PRO A 360 12.85 -29.19 -7.33
C PRO A 360 13.60 -30.01 -6.27
N ALA A 361 14.65 -30.73 -6.70
CA ALA A 361 15.55 -31.42 -5.78
C ALA A 361 16.39 -30.44 -4.95
N CYS A 362 16.18 -29.13 -5.11
CA CYS A 362 16.83 -28.07 -4.39
C CYS A 362 16.36 -28.06 -2.93
N GLN A 363 17.30 -28.04 -2.00
CA GLN A 363 17.01 -28.07 -0.57
C GLN A 363 17.70 -26.88 0.10
N PRO A 364 17.07 -26.29 1.13
CA PRO A 364 17.71 -25.22 1.89
C PRO A 364 18.97 -25.74 2.62
N VAL A 365 19.99 -24.89 2.70
CA VAL A 365 21.31 -25.19 3.25
C VAL A 365 21.61 -24.25 4.43
N PRO A 366 21.86 -24.75 5.64
CA PRO A 366 22.30 -23.92 6.75
C PRO A 366 23.55 -23.10 6.39
N GLY A 367 23.47 -21.78 6.53
CA GLY A 367 24.55 -20.86 6.13
C GLY A 367 24.47 -20.38 4.67
N GLY A 368 23.41 -20.75 3.94
CA GLY A 368 23.06 -20.14 2.65
C GLY A 368 22.81 -18.64 2.75
N GLN A 369 22.79 -17.96 1.59
CA GLN A 369 22.66 -16.50 1.50
C GLN A 369 21.29 -16.05 0.96
N PHE A 370 20.57 -16.93 0.27
CA PHE A 370 19.35 -16.57 -0.46
C PHE A 370 18.11 -17.09 0.26
N ARG A 371 17.03 -16.30 0.26
CA ARG A 371 15.78 -16.61 0.96
C ARG A 371 14.66 -16.72 -0.06
N PHE A 372 14.12 -17.93 -0.22
CA PHE A 372 13.03 -18.25 -1.16
C PHE A 372 11.81 -18.84 -0.46
N THR A 373 11.86 -18.97 0.86
CA THR A 373 10.77 -19.60 1.60
C THR A 373 9.76 -18.56 2.01
N ASP A 374 8.55 -18.74 1.52
CA ASP A 374 7.36 -17.95 1.84
C ASP A 374 6.83 -18.16 3.26
N LEU A 375 6.19 -17.12 3.81
CA LEU A 375 5.39 -17.25 5.03
C LEU A 375 4.24 -18.25 4.85
N ASN A 376 4.10 -19.16 5.81
CA ASN A 376 2.93 -20.03 5.90
C ASN A 376 1.70 -19.25 6.41
N VAL A 377 0.76 -18.96 5.51
CA VAL A 377 -0.48 -18.21 5.80
C VAL A 377 -1.67 -19.10 6.12
N ALA A 378 -1.47 -20.40 6.34
CA ALA A 378 -2.56 -21.30 6.68
C ALA A 378 -3.29 -20.84 7.97
N GLY A 379 -4.51 -20.33 7.79
CA GLY A 379 -5.33 -19.78 8.88
C GLY A 379 -5.48 -18.26 8.85
N PHE A 380 -4.79 -17.55 7.96
CA PHE A 380 -5.09 -16.16 7.61
C PHE A 380 -6.44 -16.12 6.90
N GLY A 381 -7.34 -15.23 7.33
CA GLY A 381 -8.67 -15.14 6.72
C GLY A 381 -9.13 -13.72 6.56
N LEU A 382 -9.80 -13.45 5.44
CA LEU A 382 -10.28 -12.13 5.09
C LEU A 382 -11.57 -11.80 5.84
N THR A 383 -11.68 -10.56 6.30
CA THR A 383 -12.84 -10.01 7.00
C THR A 383 -12.95 -8.52 6.67
N PRO A 384 -13.91 -8.13 5.80
CA PRO A 384 -14.14 -6.72 5.51
C PRO A 384 -14.43 -5.91 6.77
N GLY A 385 -13.98 -4.66 6.81
CA GLY A 385 -14.17 -3.73 7.91
C GLY A 385 -13.27 -3.98 9.13
N SER A 386 -12.26 -4.84 9.03
CA SER A 386 -11.38 -5.15 10.17
C SER A 386 -10.00 -5.67 9.77
N PHE A 387 -9.05 -5.59 10.70
CA PHE A 387 -7.73 -6.21 10.49
C PHE A 387 -7.80 -7.73 10.54
N ASN A 388 -7.19 -8.37 9.55
CA ASN A 388 -7.06 -9.80 9.34
C ASN A 388 -5.76 -10.36 9.95
N ASP A 389 -5.42 -9.98 11.17
CA ASP A 389 -4.25 -10.53 11.85
C ASP A 389 -4.37 -12.04 12.03
N HIS A 390 -3.28 -12.77 11.79
CA HIS A 390 -3.30 -14.22 11.97
C HIS A 390 -3.45 -14.57 13.45
N PRO A 391 -4.39 -15.49 13.82
CA PRO A 391 -4.74 -15.73 15.22
C PRO A 391 -3.59 -16.31 16.06
N THR A 392 -2.61 -16.94 15.42
CA THR A 392 -1.50 -17.65 16.10
C THR A 392 -0.10 -17.39 15.53
N ASN A 393 0.03 -16.68 14.42
CA ASN A 393 1.32 -16.48 13.74
C ASN A 393 1.66 -14.98 13.80
N PRO A 394 2.53 -14.56 14.73
CA PRO A 394 2.82 -13.13 14.93
C PRO A 394 3.62 -12.51 13.77
N ALA A 395 4.12 -13.30 12.82
CA ALA A 395 4.75 -12.79 11.60
C ALA A 395 3.72 -12.30 10.56
N ILE A 396 2.44 -12.64 10.74
CA ILE A 396 1.34 -12.29 9.84
C ILE A 396 0.38 -11.37 10.61
N VAL A 397 0.71 -10.09 10.61
CA VAL A 397 -0.06 -9.02 11.22
C VAL A 397 -0.22 -7.95 10.16
N GLN A 398 -1.45 -7.51 9.89
CA GLN A 398 -1.65 -6.44 8.93
C GLN A 398 -1.04 -5.15 9.47
N PHE A 399 -0.35 -4.44 8.58
CA PHE A 399 0.29 -3.18 8.92
C PHE A 399 -0.74 -2.18 9.47
N ARG A 400 -0.24 -1.27 10.29
CA ARG A 400 -1.03 -0.19 10.88
C ARG A 400 -0.22 1.06 10.75
N PHE A 401 -0.84 2.14 10.28
CA PHE A 401 -0.15 3.43 10.23
C PHE A 401 0.27 3.86 11.65
N VAL A 402 1.57 4.09 11.82
CA VAL A 402 2.14 4.75 12.98
C VAL A 402 2.15 6.25 12.69
N THR A 403 1.62 7.05 13.62
CA THR A 403 1.61 8.51 13.43
C THR A 403 3.04 9.04 13.44
N ALA A 404 3.38 9.90 12.49
CA ALA A 404 4.70 10.50 12.28
C ALA A 404 5.80 9.55 11.78
N ASP A 405 5.47 8.31 11.45
CA ASP A 405 6.37 7.36 10.77
C ASP A 405 6.19 7.52 9.25
N PHE A 406 6.92 8.47 8.66
CA PHE A 406 6.80 8.80 7.25
C PHE A 406 7.59 7.87 6.34
N ASN A 407 8.63 7.18 6.84
CA ASN A 407 9.35 6.20 6.04
C ASN A 407 8.69 4.80 6.08
N PHE A 408 7.69 4.60 6.95
CA PHE A 408 6.92 3.37 7.17
C PHE A 408 7.78 2.19 7.63
N ASP A 409 8.83 2.46 8.41
CA ASP A 409 9.67 1.42 8.99
C ASP A 409 9.16 0.91 10.36
N GLY A 410 8.09 1.51 10.88
CA GLY A 410 7.45 1.17 12.14
C GLY A 410 7.99 1.95 13.35
N ALA A 411 9.00 2.82 13.15
CA ALA A 411 9.54 3.70 14.17
C ALA A 411 9.20 5.17 13.87
N VAL A 412 9.26 6.01 14.91
CA VAL A 412 9.21 7.46 14.76
C VAL A 412 10.55 7.97 15.23
N ASP A 413 11.39 8.44 14.31
CA ASP A 413 12.76 8.82 14.61
C ASP A 413 13.27 10.03 13.81
N GLN A 414 14.58 10.28 13.89
CA GLN A 414 15.21 11.43 13.24
C GLN A 414 15.10 11.39 11.71
N THR A 415 14.93 10.20 11.12
CA THR A 415 14.67 10.02 9.69
C THR A 415 13.34 10.66 9.32
N ASP A 416 12.29 10.47 10.12
CA ASP A 416 10.98 11.06 9.90
C ASP A 416 10.99 12.58 10.03
N LEU A 417 11.64 13.08 11.09
CA LEU A 417 11.80 14.53 11.28
C LEU A 417 12.57 15.16 10.11
N SER A 418 13.59 14.47 9.61
CA SER A 418 14.35 14.92 8.44
C SER A 418 13.50 14.92 7.17
N LEU A 419 12.65 13.90 6.99
CA LEU A 419 11.74 13.78 5.85
C LEU A 419 10.72 14.92 5.80
N ILE A 420 10.03 15.21 6.92
CA ILE A 420 9.06 16.30 6.95
C ILE A 420 9.72 17.67 6.82
N THR A 421 10.89 17.86 7.44
CA THR A 421 11.66 19.12 7.32
C THR A 421 12.08 19.38 5.87
N ALA A 422 12.50 18.35 5.15
CA ALA A 422 12.87 18.45 3.73
C ALA A 422 11.69 18.80 2.82
N ARG A 423 10.45 18.54 3.25
CA ARG A 423 9.21 18.82 2.50
C ARG A 423 8.44 20.04 3.03
N ALA A 424 9.05 20.87 3.87
CA ALA A 424 8.43 22.10 4.35
C ALA A 424 7.87 22.95 3.19
N GLY A 425 6.59 23.28 3.25
CA GLY A 425 5.89 24.05 2.21
C GLY A 425 5.40 23.25 1.00
N ALA A 426 5.67 21.94 0.92
CA ALA A 426 5.13 21.09 -0.13
C ALA A 426 3.60 20.95 0.01
N THR A 427 2.93 20.76 -1.13
CA THR A 427 1.48 20.50 -1.20
C THR A 427 1.23 19.14 -1.84
N LEU A 428 0.08 18.51 -1.56
CA LEU A 428 -0.31 17.29 -2.29
C LEU A 428 -0.40 17.48 -3.80
N ASP A 429 -0.69 18.69 -4.27
CA ASP A 429 -0.98 18.98 -5.66
C ASP A 429 0.26 19.50 -6.41
N ASP A 430 1.45 19.41 -5.83
CA ASP A 430 2.69 19.84 -6.48
C ASP A 430 2.88 19.08 -7.80
N THR A 431 3.20 19.82 -8.86
CA THR A 431 3.43 19.26 -10.20
C THR A 431 4.78 19.66 -10.76
N GLN A 432 5.35 18.80 -11.58
CA GLN A 432 6.57 19.04 -12.35
C GLN A 432 6.37 18.76 -13.84
N PRO A 433 7.09 19.45 -14.74
CA PRO A 433 7.08 19.13 -16.16
C PRO A 433 7.56 17.69 -16.42
N ALA A 434 6.84 16.97 -17.27
CA ALA A 434 7.18 15.63 -17.73
C ALA A 434 6.90 15.49 -19.24
N VAL A 435 7.49 14.48 -19.85
CA VAL A 435 7.32 14.14 -21.27
C VAL A 435 6.92 12.68 -21.36
N TYR A 436 5.79 12.44 -22.02
CA TYR A 436 5.45 11.11 -22.53
C TYR A 436 5.97 11.02 -23.95
N ASP A 437 6.89 10.10 -24.21
CA ASP A 437 7.60 9.95 -25.49
C ASP A 437 6.89 8.99 -26.46
N ASN A 438 5.65 8.58 -26.15
CA ASN A 438 4.86 7.64 -26.97
C ASN A 438 5.60 6.31 -27.25
N GLY A 439 6.50 5.91 -26.34
CA GLY A 439 7.33 4.71 -26.51
C GLY A 439 8.38 4.86 -27.63
N THR A 440 8.61 6.07 -28.13
CA THR A 440 9.51 6.39 -29.25
C THR A 440 10.52 7.47 -28.87
N PRO A 441 11.54 7.15 -28.03
CA PRO A 441 12.54 8.13 -27.56
C PRO A 441 13.27 8.90 -28.68
N ASP A 442 13.32 8.34 -29.90
CA ASP A 442 14.02 8.91 -31.05
C ASP A 442 13.17 9.89 -31.89
N ASN A 443 11.87 10.06 -31.59
CA ASN A 443 10.96 10.90 -32.36
C ASN A 443 10.32 12.03 -31.53
N PRO A 444 11.00 13.16 -31.31
CA PRO A 444 10.45 14.25 -30.48
C PRO A 444 9.21 14.96 -31.03
N ASN A 445 8.66 14.52 -32.18
CA ASN A 445 7.46 15.08 -32.78
C ASN A 445 6.17 14.37 -32.33
N ASP A 446 6.26 13.21 -31.67
CA ASP A 446 5.12 12.54 -31.02
C ASP A 446 5.12 12.66 -29.48
N ASP A 447 6.16 13.28 -28.92
CA ASP A 447 6.23 13.63 -27.50
C ASP A 447 5.08 14.53 -27.01
N VAL A 448 4.44 14.11 -25.92
CA VAL A 448 3.42 14.87 -25.20
C VAL A 448 4.02 15.47 -23.93
N ASN A 449 4.10 16.80 -23.88
CA ASN A 449 4.47 17.53 -22.68
C ASN A 449 3.27 17.67 -21.73
N TYR A 450 3.46 17.37 -20.45
CA TYR A 450 2.42 17.49 -19.44
C TYR A 450 2.98 17.87 -18.07
N LEU A 451 2.08 18.17 -17.12
CA LEU A 451 2.41 18.37 -15.72
C LEU A 451 2.09 17.08 -14.97
N GLN A 452 3.13 16.41 -14.49
CA GLN A 452 3.04 15.22 -13.66
C GLN A 452 2.93 15.62 -12.19
N TYR A 453 2.12 14.91 -11.41
CA TYR A 453 2.11 15.04 -9.95
C TYR A 453 3.42 14.52 -9.34
N VAL A 454 4.06 15.35 -8.52
CA VAL A 454 5.30 15.01 -7.81
C VAL A 454 5.03 13.89 -6.80
N TRP A 455 3.96 14.02 -6.03
CA TRP A 455 3.60 13.06 -4.98
C TRP A 455 2.54 12.09 -5.48
N GLN A 456 2.92 10.82 -5.61
CA GLN A 456 2.05 9.71 -6.00
C GLN A 456 2.42 8.46 -5.18
N GLY A 457 1.51 7.50 -5.06
CA GLY A 457 1.73 6.27 -4.28
C GLY A 457 2.21 6.57 -2.85
N CYS A 458 3.30 5.93 -2.42
CA CYS A 458 3.88 6.21 -1.11
C CYS A 458 4.20 7.71 -0.88
N GLY A 459 4.78 8.40 -1.86
CA GLY A 459 5.11 9.83 -1.73
C GLY A 459 3.87 10.69 -1.46
N PHE A 460 2.72 10.28 -1.98
CA PHE A 460 1.42 10.89 -1.66
C PHE A 460 1.03 10.62 -0.21
N GLN A 461 1.08 9.36 0.26
CA GLN A 461 0.72 9.01 1.64
C GLN A 461 1.59 9.73 2.68
N GLN A 462 2.89 9.83 2.41
CA GLN A 462 3.84 10.58 3.25
C GLN A 462 3.44 12.04 3.38
N THR A 463 3.28 12.71 2.24
CA THR A 463 2.97 14.14 2.19
C THR A 463 1.61 14.42 2.81
N LEU A 464 0.63 13.53 2.60
CA LEU A 464 -0.68 13.64 3.21
C LEU A 464 -0.63 13.46 4.73
N MET A 465 0.16 12.53 5.26
CA MET A 465 0.35 12.45 6.70
C MET A 465 1.05 13.69 7.26
N MET A 466 2.11 14.16 6.59
CA MET A 466 2.90 15.32 7.03
C MET A 466 2.02 16.57 7.16
N MET A 467 1.16 16.82 6.17
CA MET A 467 0.25 17.97 6.14
C MET A 467 -0.87 17.92 7.17
N GLU A 468 -1.06 16.80 7.87
CA GLU A 468 -2.16 16.65 8.81
C GLU A 468 -1.65 16.64 10.26
N MET A 469 -0.32 16.72 10.48
CA MET A 469 0.32 16.57 11.80
C MET A 469 -0.19 17.58 12.83
N ASP A 470 -0.45 18.83 12.42
CA ASP A 470 -1.24 19.79 13.17
C ASP A 470 -2.47 20.26 12.37
N MET A 471 -3.61 19.62 12.64
CA MET A 471 -4.92 19.91 12.06
C MET A 471 -5.44 21.35 12.25
N THR A 472 -4.73 22.22 12.96
CA THR A 472 -5.15 23.57 13.34
C THR A 472 -4.21 24.68 12.88
N ASP A 473 -3.19 24.32 12.10
CA ASP A 473 -2.10 25.19 11.63
C ASP A 473 -2.49 26.16 10.49
N GLY A 474 -3.68 26.01 9.92
CA GLY A 474 -4.24 26.81 8.85
C GLY A 474 -5.14 27.98 9.30
N PRO A 475 -5.61 28.81 8.34
CA PRO A 475 -6.41 29.99 8.65
C PRO A 475 -7.71 29.67 9.39
N GLY A 476 -7.89 30.27 10.57
CA GLY A 476 -9.10 30.06 11.38
C GLY A 476 -9.10 28.76 12.19
N GLY A 477 -7.95 28.11 12.34
CA GLY A 477 -7.80 26.87 13.11
C GLY A 477 -8.23 25.62 12.34
N THR A 478 -8.28 25.69 11.01
CA THR A 478 -8.44 24.53 10.13
C THR A 478 -7.08 23.99 9.75
N ASN A 479 -7.01 22.80 9.14
CA ASN A 479 -5.76 22.29 8.61
C ASN A 479 -5.27 23.12 7.41
N ALA A 480 -3.96 23.32 7.30
CA ALA A 480 -3.32 23.92 6.15
C ALA A 480 -3.37 22.97 4.94
N SER A 481 -3.18 23.52 3.74
CA SER A 481 -3.14 22.74 2.48
C SER A 481 -1.70 22.47 2.01
N PHE A 482 -0.74 22.69 2.90
CA PHE A 482 0.69 22.51 2.68
C PHE A 482 1.36 22.23 4.02
N ILE A 483 2.55 21.61 4.01
CA ILE A 483 3.29 21.28 5.22
C ILE A 483 3.79 22.56 5.90
N THR A 484 3.36 22.83 7.13
CA THR A 484 3.75 24.01 7.89
C THR A 484 4.87 23.73 8.88
N GLN A 485 5.37 24.79 9.54
CA GLN A 485 6.27 24.63 10.66
C GLN A 485 5.60 23.96 11.87
N ALA A 486 4.28 24.15 12.05
CA ALA A 486 3.56 23.54 13.17
C ALA A 486 3.49 22.02 13.01
N ASP A 487 3.34 21.51 11.78
CA ASP A 487 3.45 20.08 11.47
C ASP A 487 4.82 19.51 11.85
N ILE A 488 5.90 20.22 11.48
CA ILE A 488 7.28 19.83 11.80
C ILE A 488 7.50 19.83 13.33
N ASP A 489 7.03 20.86 14.01
CA ASP A 489 7.15 20.98 15.48
C ASP A 489 6.36 19.85 16.18
N ALA A 490 5.21 19.44 15.63
CA ALA A 490 4.42 18.33 16.13
C ALA A 490 5.16 16.98 16.00
N VAL A 491 5.86 16.75 14.89
CA VAL A 491 6.72 15.56 14.71
C VAL A 491 7.93 15.61 15.65
N ALA A 492 8.60 16.77 15.76
CA ALA A 492 9.75 16.93 16.64
C ALA A 492 9.42 16.64 18.11
N ALA A 493 8.17 16.85 18.53
CA ALA A 493 7.70 16.49 19.87
C ALA A 493 7.44 14.98 20.07
N LEU A 494 7.33 14.21 18.99
CA LEU A 494 7.09 12.75 19.00
C LEU A 494 8.38 11.95 18.81
N VAL A 495 9.37 12.51 18.11
CA VAL A 495 10.68 11.88 17.94
C VAL A 495 11.35 11.79 19.30
N PRO A 496 11.73 10.58 19.76
CA PRO A 496 12.54 10.42 20.96
C PRO A 496 13.80 11.28 20.82
N PRO A 497 14.26 11.94 21.90
CA PRO A 497 15.57 12.58 21.85
C PRO A 497 16.59 11.53 21.38
N GLU A 498 17.40 11.90 20.39
CA GLU A 498 18.40 10.97 19.87
C GLU A 498 19.15 10.37 21.05
N PRO A 499 19.33 9.04 21.10
CA PRO A 499 20.26 8.47 22.06
C PRO A 499 21.57 9.23 21.90
N CYS A 500 22.05 9.81 22.99
CA CYS A 500 23.36 10.43 23.04
C CYS A 500 24.29 9.47 23.79
N PRO A 501 24.84 8.44 23.11
CA PRO A 501 25.88 7.57 23.65
C PRO A 501 26.95 8.30 24.46
N GLY A 502 27.29 9.53 24.05
CA GLY A 502 28.30 10.33 24.73
C GLY A 502 27.84 11.17 25.91
N ASP A 503 26.53 11.27 26.22
CA ASP A 503 26.00 11.98 27.39
C ASP A 503 25.65 10.95 28.47
N LEU A 504 26.68 10.52 29.20
CA LEU A 504 26.61 9.42 30.15
C LEU A 504 26.02 9.84 31.50
N ASP A 505 25.97 11.14 31.79
CA ASP A 505 25.33 11.67 33.00
C ASP A 505 23.92 12.26 32.77
N GLY A 506 23.49 12.36 31.51
CA GLY A 506 22.15 12.75 31.09
C GLY A 506 21.89 14.25 31.24
N ASN A 507 22.91 15.09 31.14
CA ASN A 507 22.82 16.53 31.37
C ASN A 507 22.56 17.36 30.09
N GLY A 508 22.52 16.71 28.92
CA GLY A 508 22.34 17.35 27.62
C GLY A 508 23.63 17.90 27.01
N SER A 509 24.82 17.50 27.47
CA SER A 509 26.10 17.97 26.95
C SER A 509 27.18 16.90 27.06
N ILE A 510 27.93 16.68 25.98
CA ILE A 510 29.04 15.73 25.95
C ILE A 510 30.31 16.48 26.32
N ASP A 511 30.72 16.40 27.58
CA ASP A 511 31.85 17.16 28.10
C ASP A 511 32.85 16.33 28.91
N SER A 512 33.73 17.01 29.65
CA SER A 512 34.73 16.35 30.47
C SER A 512 34.13 15.40 31.51
N THR A 513 32.87 15.57 31.89
CA THR A 513 32.16 14.75 32.87
C THR A 513 31.90 13.36 32.30
N ASP A 514 31.41 13.28 31.06
CA ASP A 514 31.20 12.01 30.34
C ASP A 514 32.52 11.32 30.01
N LEU A 515 33.52 12.09 29.56
CA LEU A 515 34.86 11.55 29.35
C LEU A 515 35.44 10.95 30.64
N ASN A 516 35.19 11.60 31.78
CA ASN A 516 35.64 11.09 33.07
C ASN A 516 34.86 9.82 33.48
N LEU A 517 33.60 9.66 33.08
CA LEU A 517 32.85 8.42 33.31
C LEU A 517 33.52 7.24 32.60
N VAL A 518 33.79 7.36 31.29
CA VAL A 518 34.53 6.34 30.51
C VAL A 518 35.90 6.04 31.11
N LEU A 519 36.70 7.07 31.41
CA LEU A 519 38.04 6.87 31.97
C LEU A 519 38.01 6.27 33.38
N SER A 520 36.96 6.50 34.17
CA SER A 520 36.84 5.99 35.53
C SER A 520 36.38 4.53 35.60
N THR A 521 35.66 4.06 34.57
CA THR A 521 35.18 2.68 34.47
C THR A 521 35.89 1.87 33.39
N PHE A 522 36.99 2.38 32.82
CA PHE A 522 37.74 1.68 31.77
C PHE A 522 38.16 0.27 32.20
N GLY A 523 37.81 -0.73 31.38
CA GLY A 523 37.99 -2.16 31.66
C GLY A 523 36.92 -2.77 32.57
N CYS A 524 35.83 -2.06 32.86
CA CYS A 524 34.64 -2.61 33.51
C CYS A 524 33.98 -3.65 32.61
N THR A 525 33.43 -4.72 33.19
CA THR A 525 32.66 -5.75 32.49
C THR A 525 31.48 -6.18 33.35
N GLY A 526 30.35 -6.55 32.74
CA GLY A 526 29.21 -7.13 33.44
C GLY A 526 27.89 -6.34 33.36
N GLY A 527 27.74 -5.46 32.35
CA GLY A 527 26.45 -4.85 31.98
C GLY A 527 25.96 -3.74 32.92
N SER A 528 26.82 -3.18 33.77
CA SER A 528 26.50 -2.04 34.63
C SER A 528 27.68 -1.08 34.71
N CYS A 529 28.29 -0.81 33.55
CA CYS A 529 29.44 0.05 33.44
C CYS A 529 28.97 1.46 33.08
N ALA A 530 29.24 2.44 33.95
CA ALA A 530 28.76 3.81 33.76
C ALA A 530 29.42 4.53 32.56
N GLY A 531 30.50 3.96 32.02
CA GLY A 531 31.21 4.42 30.84
C GLY A 531 30.88 3.66 29.56
N ASP A 532 29.88 2.78 29.59
CA ASP A 532 29.39 1.98 28.46
C ASP A 532 28.54 2.87 27.55
N ALA A 533 29.18 3.47 26.56
CA ALA A 533 28.57 4.41 25.63
C ALA A 533 27.88 3.70 24.46
N ASP A 534 28.41 2.57 23.99
CA ASP A 534 27.77 1.79 22.91
C ASP A 534 26.73 0.76 23.40
N GLY A 535 26.66 0.52 24.71
CA GLY A 535 25.68 -0.36 25.33
C GLY A 535 26.00 -1.84 25.18
N ASP A 536 27.24 -2.20 24.87
CA ASP A 536 27.66 -3.60 24.66
C ASP A 536 27.90 -4.38 25.96
N GLY A 537 27.87 -3.68 27.10
CA GLY A 537 28.00 -4.25 28.43
C GLY A 537 29.40 -4.19 29.04
N ASP A 538 30.35 -3.53 28.39
CA ASP A 538 31.67 -3.23 28.93
C ASP A 538 32.07 -1.73 28.85
N THR A 539 33.33 -1.40 29.11
CA THR A 539 33.81 -0.02 28.91
C THR A 539 35.23 -0.11 28.40
N ASP A 540 35.44 0.20 27.14
CA ASP A 540 36.72 0.05 26.48
C ASP A 540 37.07 1.24 25.54
N SER A 541 37.97 0.98 24.60
CA SER A 541 38.39 1.99 23.63
C SER A 541 37.31 2.43 22.64
N VAL A 542 36.28 1.62 22.40
CA VAL A 542 35.15 1.94 21.54
C VAL A 542 34.32 3.06 22.19
N ASP A 543 33.98 2.94 23.47
CA ASP A 543 33.28 3.99 24.22
C ASP A 543 34.06 5.30 24.28
N LEU A 544 35.38 5.19 24.51
CA LEU A 544 36.25 6.36 24.51
C LEU A 544 36.24 7.05 23.14
N ASN A 545 36.24 6.29 22.05
CA ASN A 545 36.18 6.87 20.71
C ASN A 545 34.84 7.52 20.42
N ILE A 546 33.74 6.97 20.93
CA ILE A 546 32.41 7.59 20.84
C ILE A 546 32.45 8.97 21.50
N ILE A 547 32.85 9.07 22.77
CA ILE A 547 32.95 10.36 23.49
C ILE A 547 33.85 11.35 22.74
N LEU A 548 35.03 10.92 22.30
CA LEU A 548 35.99 11.81 21.63
C LEU A 548 35.51 12.28 20.25
N SER A 549 34.70 11.49 19.56
CA SER A 549 34.18 11.84 18.24
C SER A 549 33.16 12.99 18.28
N VAL A 550 32.46 13.14 19.42
CA VAL A 550 31.41 14.14 19.64
C VAL A 550 31.71 15.05 20.85
N PHE A 551 32.96 15.11 21.31
CA PHE A 551 33.32 15.90 22.49
C PHE A 551 33.05 17.41 22.31
N GLY A 552 32.32 18.00 23.24
CA GLY A 552 31.94 19.41 23.24
C GLY A 552 30.67 19.73 22.44
N SER A 553 29.96 18.73 21.91
CA SER A 553 28.63 18.93 21.34
C SER A 553 27.55 18.95 22.42
N ALA A 554 26.51 19.75 22.20
CA ALA A 554 25.27 19.62 22.95
C ALA A 554 24.53 18.34 22.50
N CYS A 555 23.86 17.70 23.43
CA CYS A 555 22.91 16.61 23.18
C CYS A 555 21.50 17.22 23.24
N PRO A 556 20.76 17.28 22.10
CA PRO A 556 19.44 17.91 22.06
C PRO A 556 18.36 17.17 22.84
#